data_AF-A0A964VD96-F1
#
_entry.id   AF-A0A964VD96-F1
#
_cell.length_a   1.000
_cell.length_b   1.000
_cell.length_c   1.000
_cell.angle_alpha   90.00
_cell.angle_beta   90.00
_cell.angle_gamma   90.00
#
_symmetry.space_group_name_H-M   'P 1'
#
loop_
_entity.id
_entity.type
_entity.pdbx_description
1 polymer ?
#
loop_
_entity_poly.entity_id
_entity_poly.type
_entity_poly.pdbx_seq_one_letter_code
_entity_poly.pdbx_strand_id
1 'polypeptide(L)'
;MSEIPNVESPLSHMKEPPVYSCQTSAERIVTDPIPNPKIPDPALQSQSLGGTAAPGGTGSPGDSAAGRSSGDTIVGRVVVERGLATPDEVDKCRELLKRLPPGSRLSDILIQKEVITRRQFARVQRELESARPQQAIPGYQIKGKLGAGAMAEVFLAKQLSLDRLVAIKILPQKFSNDPKFIERFYKEGRAAAKLNDQHIVGALDVGQAGERHYFVMEYVDGETVHDRILRKRRIAEKESIQIVIQVAKALKHAHQMGFIHRDIKPKNIMINKAEVVKLADLGLARALSDLKEAEAEAGKAFGTPYYISPEQAKGKTDIGPAADIYGLGATFYHMVTGKVPFEGKTSTEVMQRQIRDPLVPPDHVVAELSSGVALIIEMMMAKDPRDRYQSAAQLLEDLESSYDDHDPIHARPSHSLVSSLANSSTQDDSSPTAVRQFEGATSSIPWKMLFIGGLLLVSLLGNLLFFLLRH
;
A
#
# COMPACT_ATOMS: atom_id res chain seq x y z
N MET A 1 -22.40 -49.43 63.25
CA MET A 1 -22.16 -50.34 62.11
C MET A 1 -22.70 -49.65 60.88
N SER A 2 -21.94 -49.09 59.94
CA SER A 2 -20.53 -49.22 59.62
C SER A 2 -20.03 -47.87 59.08
N GLU A 3 -18.82 -47.56 59.46
CA GLU A 3 -18.07 -46.32 59.36
C GLU A 3 -17.07 -46.40 58.18
N ILE A 4 -16.67 -45.22 57.66
CA ILE A 4 -15.36 -44.89 57.05
C ILE A 4 -15.14 -45.32 55.55
N PRO A 5 -14.35 -44.58 54.71
CA PRO A 5 -13.52 -43.40 55.00
C PRO A 5 -13.74 -42.16 54.12
N ASN A 6 -13.54 -41.03 54.79
CA ASN A 6 -12.98 -39.79 54.26
C ASN A 6 -11.48 -40.04 53.97
N VAL A 7 -11.00 -39.68 52.77
CA VAL A 7 -9.58 -39.74 52.41
C VAL A 7 -9.07 -38.31 52.25
N GLU A 8 -8.31 -37.85 53.25
CA GLU A 8 -7.33 -36.77 53.09
C GLU A 8 -6.00 -37.34 52.56
N SER A 9 -5.34 -36.62 51.67
CA SER A 9 -3.88 -36.69 51.45
C SER A 9 -3.41 -35.47 50.61
N PRO A 10 -2.12 -35.07 50.67
CA PRO A 10 -1.74 -33.75 51.14
C PRO A 10 -0.99 -32.87 50.12
N LEU A 11 -0.78 -31.62 50.54
CA LEU A 11 0.04 -30.57 49.93
C LEU A 11 1.42 -31.01 49.40
N SER A 12 1.84 -30.25 48.39
CA SER A 12 3.21 -29.76 48.09
C SER A 12 4.01 -30.45 46.97
N HIS A 13 4.57 -29.58 46.13
CA HIS A 13 5.54 -29.80 45.05
C HIS A 13 5.04 -30.26 43.68
N MET A 14 4.45 -29.33 42.92
CA MET A 14 4.83 -29.19 41.50
C MET A 14 4.93 -27.71 41.12
N LYS A 15 6.08 -27.40 40.52
CA LYS A 15 6.54 -26.08 40.07
C LYS A 15 5.61 -25.53 38.99
N GLU A 16 5.29 -24.24 39.11
CA GLU A 16 4.71 -23.46 38.01
C GLU A 16 5.61 -23.52 36.77
N PRO A 17 5.03 -23.63 35.55
CA PRO A 17 5.79 -23.53 34.31
C PRO A 17 6.27 -22.08 34.09
N PRO A 18 7.45 -21.86 33.47
CA PRO A 18 8.07 -20.55 33.41
C PRO A 18 7.28 -19.61 32.50
N VAL A 19 6.92 -18.46 33.06
CA VAL A 19 6.54 -17.25 32.33
C VAL A 19 7.77 -16.79 31.54
N TYR A 20 7.77 -16.99 30.22
CA TYR A 20 8.77 -16.37 29.35
C TYR A 20 8.48 -14.87 29.24
N SER A 21 8.99 -14.10 30.19
CA SER A 21 9.18 -12.66 30.04
C SER A 21 10.38 -12.43 29.13
N CYS A 22 10.15 -11.97 27.89
CA CYS A 22 11.22 -11.45 27.05
C CYS A 22 11.49 -10.00 27.51
N GLN A 23 12.34 -9.86 28.53
CA GLN A 23 13.01 -8.62 28.84
C GLN A 23 14.00 -8.33 27.70
N THR A 24 13.67 -7.40 26.83
CA THR A 24 14.68 -6.68 26.04
C THR A 24 14.95 -5.36 26.75
N SER A 25 16.17 -5.25 27.26
CA SER A 25 16.73 -4.08 27.92
C SER A 25 16.78 -2.91 26.93
N ALA A 26 15.79 -2.02 27.00
CA ALA A 26 15.90 -0.68 26.44
C ALA A 26 16.31 0.25 27.58
N GLU A 27 17.59 0.60 27.65
CA GLU A 27 18.06 1.70 28.49
C GLU A 27 17.29 2.98 28.09
N ARG A 28 16.53 3.52 29.04
CA ARG A 28 15.99 4.88 28.97
C ARG A 28 17.15 5.85 29.06
N ILE A 29 17.59 6.38 27.92
CA ILE A 29 18.29 7.67 27.90
C ILE A 29 17.20 8.74 28.06
N VAL A 30 17.09 9.27 29.27
CA VAL A 30 16.41 10.53 29.55
C VAL A 30 17.21 11.61 28.82
N THR A 31 16.63 12.18 27.77
CA THR A 31 17.15 13.43 27.19
C THR A 31 16.27 14.56 27.71
N ASP A 32 16.90 15.50 28.41
CA ASP A 32 16.26 16.73 28.88
C ASP A 32 15.68 17.51 27.70
N PRO A 33 14.52 18.18 27.85
CA PRO A 33 13.95 19.01 26.79
C PRO A 33 14.83 20.24 26.55
N ILE A 34 15.37 20.36 25.34
CA ILE A 34 16.08 21.53 24.85
C ILE A 34 15.07 22.70 24.75
N PRO A 35 15.37 23.90 25.32
CA PRO A 35 14.47 25.04 25.27
C PRO A 35 14.34 25.61 23.85
N ASN A 36 13.08 25.88 23.48
CA ASN A 36 12.65 26.41 22.20
C ASN A 36 13.16 27.85 21.97
N PRO A 37 13.90 28.16 20.88
CA PRO A 37 14.25 29.55 20.57
C PRO A 37 13.01 30.30 20.07
N LYS A 38 12.64 31.36 20.80
CA LYS A 38 11.56 32.30 20.47
C LYS A 38 11.75 32.88 19.06
N ILE A 39 10.79 32.63 18.18
CA ILE A 39 10.62 33.34 16.91
C ILE A 39 9.82 34.62 17.20
N PRO A 40 10.30 35.83 16.86
CA PRO A 40 9.47 37.04 16.95
C PRO A 40 8.50 37.15 15.76
N ASP A 41 7.27 37.57 16.04
CA ASP A 41 6.22 37.89 15.07
C ASP A 41 6.65 38.96 14.05
N PRO A 42 6.32 38.82 12.75
CA PRO A 42 6.43 39.89 11.78
C PRO A 42 5.06 40.56 11.59
N ALA A 43 4.83 41.67 12.28
CA ALA A 43 3.77 42.60 11.94
C ALA A 43 4.25 44.05 12.08
N LEU A 44 3.94 44.84 11.05
CA LEU A 44 4.08 46.30 10.91
C LEU A 44 5.51 46.85 10.68
N GLN A 45 5.80 47.18 9.42
CA GLN A 45 5.85 48.58 8.98
C GLN A 45 6.15 48.66 7.47
N SER A 46 5.11 49.02 6.72
CA SER A 46 5.22 49.69 5.43
C SER A 46 5.48 51.18 5.69
N GLN A 47 6.54 51.73 5.10
CA GLN A 47 6.53 53.10 4.60
C GLN A 47 7.68 53.33 3.62
N SER A 48 7.28 53.76 2.44
CA SER A 48 8.09 54.28 1.33
C SER A 48 8.86 55.53 1.73
N LEU A 49 10.03 55.75 1.13
CA LEU A 49 10.44 57.04 0.55
C LEU A 49 11.57 56.78 -0.46
N GLY A 50 11.38 57.30 -1.68
CA GLY A 50 12.32 57.20 -2.78
C GLY A 50 13.44 58.25 -2.73
N GLY A 51 14.46 58.04 -3.55
CA GLY A 51 15.54 58.99 -3.75
C GLY A 51 16.53 58.49 -4.81
N THR A 52 16.47 59.11 -5.99
CA THR A 52 17.30 58.94 -7.18
C THR A 52 18.77 59.36 -6.99
N ALA A 53 19.72 58.66 -7.61
CA ALA A 53 20.80 59.21 -8.47
C ALA A 53 22.01 58.23 -8.62
N ALA A 54 22.47 58.06 -9.85
CA ALA A 54 23.83 57.62 -10.23
C ALA A 54 24.62 58.86 -10.73
N PRO A 55 25.91 58.82 -11.17
CA PRO A 55 26.93 57.75 -11.19
C PRO A 55 28.32 58.21 -10.66
N GLY A 56 29.33 57.32 -10.63
CA GLY A 56 30.76 57.72 -10.56
C GLY A 56 31.58 56.91 -9.56
N GLY A 57 32.55 56.15 -10.07
CA GLY A 57 33.31 55.16 -9.30
C GLY A 57 34.43 55.70 -8.43
N THR A 58 35.03 54.78 -7.66
CA THR A 58 36.46 54.64 -7.38
C THR A 58 36.63 53.37 -6.56
N GLY A 59 37.64 52.55 -6.89
CA GLY A 59 37.91 51.29 -6.21
C GLY A 59 38.44 51.49 -4.79
N SER A 60 38.17 50.50 -3.93
CA SER A 60 39.07 50.09 -2.87
C SER A 60 38.90 48.60 -2.59
N PRO A 61 40.01 47.86 -2.36
CA PRO A 61 40.02 46.41 -2.26
C PRO A 61 39.81 45.96 -0.81
N GLY A 62 38.85 45.06 -0.58
CA GLY A 62 38.65 44.46 0.73
C GLY A 62 37.55 43.41 0.69
N ASP A 63 37.85 42.25 1.25
CA ASP A 63 36.95 41.11 1.53
C ASP A 63 36.63 40.13 0.39
N SER A 64 37.67 39.43 -0.06
CA SER A 64 37.59 38.14 -0.75
C SER A 64 38.06 36.97 0.14
N ALA A 65 37.55 36.88 1.38
CA ALA A 65 37.96 35.83 2.34
C ALA A 65 36.83 34.90 2.85
N ALA A 66 35.65 34.89 2.20
CA ALA A 66 34.55 34.00 2.57
C ALA A 66 34.02 33.24 1.34
N GLY A 67 34.82 32.29 0.85
CA GLY A 67 34.47 31.50 -0.32
C GLY A 67 35.38 30.29 -0.51
N ARG A 68 35.58 29.50 0.55
CA ARG A 68 36.28 28.21 0.45
C ARG A 68 35.28 27.07 0.44
N SER A 69 35.51 26.11 -0.44
CA SER A 69 34.49 25.20 -0.93
C SER A 69 33.84 24.38 0.21
N SER A 70 32.52 24.20 0.15
CA SER A 70 31.79 23.26 1.03
C SER A 70 32.43 21.85 1.02
N GLY A 71 33.11 21.49 -0.08
CA GLY A 71 33.86 20.25 -0.23
C GLY A 71 35.03 20.08 0.73
N ASP A 72 35.79 21.14 1.06
CA ASP A 72 36.95 21.04 1.96
C ASP A 72 36.52 20.79 3.41
N THR A 73 35.36 21.31 3.80
CA THR A 73 34.79 21.07 5.14
C THR A 73 34.35 19.61 5.30
N ILE A 74 33.75 19.04 4.25
CA ILE A 74 33.30 17.65 4.21
C ILE A 74 34.48 16.68 4.21
N VAL A 75 35.49 16.93 3.38
CA VAL A 75 36.70 16.08 3.32
C VAL A 75 37.39 16.04 4.69
N GLY A 76 37.57 17.18 5.35
CA GLY A 76 38.19 17.23 6.68
C GLY A 76 37.43 16.41 7.73
N ARG A 77 36.09 16.44 7.71
CA ARG A 77 35.27 15.68 8.66
C ARG A 77 35.37 14.17 8.42
N VAL A 78 35.23 13.73 7.17
CA VAL A 78 35.19 12.30 6.82
C VAL A 78 36.53 11.62 7.09
N VAL A 79 37.66 12.31 6.85
CA VAL A 79 38.99 11.76 7.13
C VAL A 79 39.18 11.53 8.64
N VAL A 80 38.64 12.41 9.49
CA VAL A 80 38.68 12.25 10.96
C VAL A 80 37.76 11.13 11.44
N GLU A 81 36.51 11.10 10.98
CA GLU A 81 35.54 10.06 11.36
C GLU A 81 36.01 8.64 11.00
N ARG A 82 36.83 8.51 9.95
CA ARG A 82 37.42 7.23 9.52
C ARG A 82 38.73 6.89 10.23
N GLY A 83 39.20 7.72 11.17
CA GLY A 83 40.47 7.54 11.85
C GLY A 83 41.69 7.61 10.92
N LEU A 84 41.55 8.25 9.75
CA LEU A 84 42.63 8.42 8.78
C LEU A 84 43.49 9.64 9.08
N ALA A 85 42.97 10.59 9.87
CA ALA A 85 43.70 11.71 10.43
C ALA A 85 43.11 12.08 11.79
N THR A 86 43.90 12.69 12.65
CA THR A 86 43.43 13.32 13.88
C THR A 86 42.82 14.70 13.59
N PRO A 87 41.91 15.20 14.46
CA PRO A 87 41.39 16.57 14.34
C PRO A 87 42.50 17.63 14.23
N ASP A 88 43.56 17.48 15.04
CA ASP A 88 44.70 18.41 15.08
C ASP A 88 45.49 18.42 13.77
N GLU A 89 45.65 17.27 13.12
CA GLU A 89 46.33 17.17 11.81
C GLU A 89 45.51 17.85 10.70
N VAL A 90 44.19 17.70 10.73
CA VAL A 90 43.28 18.35 9.79
C VAL A 90 43.26 19.86 9.99
N ASP A 91 43.27 20.34 11.24
CA ASP A 91 43.28 21.77 11.53
C ASP A 91 44.62 22.44 11.17
N LYS A 92 45.75 21.76 11.39
CA LYS A 92 47.06 22.19 10.86
C LYS A 92 47.04 22.31 9.33
N CYS A 93 46.44 21.35 8.64
CA CYS A 93 46.31 21.39 7.17
C CYS A 93 45.37 22.52 6.71
N ARG A 94 44.30 22.83 7.46
CA ARG A 94 43.42 23.98 7.18
C ARG A 94 44.11 25.31 7.39
N GLU A 95 44.96 25.43 8.41
CA GLU A 95 45.72 26.64 8.66
C GLU A 95 46.75 26.90 7.55
N LEU A 96 47.37 25.83 7.04
CA LEU A 96 48.24 25.92 5.86
C LEU A 96 47.44 26.28 4.59
N LEU A 97 46.25 25.71 4.42
CA LEU A 97 45.34 26.06 3.33
C LEU A 97 45.00 27.56 3.33
N LYS A 98 44.97 28.22 4.50
CA LYS A 98 44.73 29.66 4.59
C LYS A 98 45.80 30.53 3.95
N ARG A 99 47.03 30.01 3.84
CA ARG A 99 48.22 30.73 3.36
C ARG A 99 48.54 30.44 1.89
N LEU A 100 47.74 29.60 1.23
CA LEU A 100 47.91 29.18 -0.15
C LEU A 100 46.98 29.94 -1.10
N PRO A 101 47.32 30.02 -2.41
CA PRO A 101 46.52 30.74 -3.39
C PRO A 101 45.07 30.20 -3.49
N PRO A 102 44.11 31.04 -3.90
CA PRO A 102 42.73 30.62 -4.14
C PRO A 102 42.68 29.49 -5.17
N GLY A 103 42.07 28.35 -4.81
CA GLY A 103 41.97 27.16 -5.66
C GLY A 103 42.74 25.94 -5.14
N SER A 104 43.63 26.10 -4.15
CA SER A 104 44.18 24.97 -3.41
C SER A 104 43.08 24.23 -2.64
N ARG A 105 43.18 22.89 -2.56
CA ARG A 105 42.21 22.04 -1.86
C ARG A 105 42.81 21.43 -0.60
N LEU A 106 41.97 21.17 0.39
CA LEU A 106 42.41 20.52 1.63
C LEU A 106 42.96 19.10 1.36
N SER A 107 42.39 18.39 0.37
CA SER A 107 42.83 17.06 -0.04
C SER A 107 44.30 17.01 -0.46
N ASP A 108 44.74 18.03 -1.18
CA ASP A 108 46.08 18.06 -1.78
C ASP A 108 47.13 18.27 -0.69
N ILE A 109 46.79 19.08 0.32
CA ILE A 109 47.63 19.34 1.49
C ILE A 109 47.71 18.10 2.40
N LEU A 110 46.59 17.43 2.63
CA LEU A 110 46.57 16.19 3.44
C LEU A 110 47.44 15.10 2.81
N ILE A 111 47.48 15.03 1.47
CA ILE A 111 48.36 14.11 0.74
C ILE A 111 49.82 14.57 0.77
N GLN A 112 50.07 15.87 0.54
CA GLN A 112 51.43 16.43 0.52
C GLN A 112 52.12 16.35 1.89
N LYS A 113 51.35 16.47 2.97
CA LYS A 113 51.84 16.34 4.36
C LYS A 113 51.86 14.89 4.85
N GLU A 114 51.61 13.93 3.97
CA GLU A 114 51.60 12.50 4.26
C GLU A 114 50.64 12.09 5.39
N VAL A 115 49.66 12.94 5.70
CA VAL A 115 48.59 12.65 6.68
C VAL A 115 47.68 11.54 6.13
N ILE A 116 47.41 11.57 4.82
CA ILE A 116 46.72 10.50 4.11
C ILE A 116 47.45 10.15 2.81
N THR A 117 47.42 8.89 2.41
CA THR A 117 47.94 8.46 1.10
C THR A 117 46.95 8.77 -0.02
N ARG A 118 47.45 8.91 -1.27
CA ARG A 118 46.60 9.03 -2.47
C ARG A 118 45.59 7.88 -2.59
N ARG A 119 45.95 6.66 -2.17
CA ARG A 119 45.05 5.49 -2.19
C ARG A 119 43.93 5.61 -1.15
N GLN A 120 44.25 6.04 0.07
CA GLN A 120 43.25 6.30 1.12
C GLN A 120 42.31 7.43 0.70
N PHE A 121 42.84 8.52 0.14
CA PHE A 121 42.03 9.59 -0.39
C PHE A 121 41.13 9.13 -1.54
N ALA A 122 41.64 8.36 -2.51
CA ALA A 122 40.83 7.80 -3.60
C ALA A 122 39.73 6.82 -3.13
N ARG A 123 39.92 6.17 -1.97
CA ARG A 123 38.89 5.36 -1.32
C ARG A 123 37.82 6.24 -0.66
N VAL A 124 38.24 7.22 0.14
CA VAL A 124 37.35 8.21 0.77
C VAL A 124 36.58 9.01 -0.27
N GLN A 125 37.21 9.37 -1.39
CA GLN A 125 36.60 10.09 -2.50
C GLN A 125 35.56 9.22 -3.21
N ARG A 126 35.85 7.96 -3.51
CA ARG A 126 34.83 7.04 -4.07
C ARG A 126 33.67 6.81 -3.12
N GLU A 127 33.94 6.71 -1.81
CA GLU A 127 32.89 6.63 -0.79
C GLU A 127 32.07 7.93 -0.72
N LEU A 128 32.71 9.10 -0.75
CA LEU A 128 32.07 10.41 -0.81
C LEU A 128 31.30 10.64 -2.11
N GLU A 129 31.76 10.10 -3.23
CA GLU A 129 31.06 10.15 -4.52
C GLU A 129 29.88 9.18 -4.55
N SER A 130 29.97 8.05 -3.83
CA SER A 130 28.84 7.13 -3.61
C SER A 130 27.83 7.65 -2.56
N ALA A 131 28.28 8.51 -1.64
CA ALA A 131 27.47 9.14 -0.59
C ALA A 131 26.95 10.53 -1.00
N ARG A 132 27.60 11.19 -1.97
CA ARG A 132 27.04 12.34 -2.67
C ARG A 132 25.81 11.85 -3.40
N PRO A 133 24.71 12.60 -3.36
CA PRO A 133 23.58 12.21 -4.15
C PRO A 133 23.96 12.24 -5.63
N GLN A 134 24.03 11.07 -6.25
CA GLN A 134 23.70 10.88 -7.66
C GLN A 134 22.21 11.26 -7.95
N GLN A 135 21.59 12.16 -7.16
CA GLN A 135 20.16 12.51 -7.08
C GLN A 135 19.76 13.73 -7.93
N ALA A 136 20.60 14.23 -8.84
CA ALA A 136 20.20 15.38 -9.63
C ALA A 136 19.24 14.95 -10.75
N ILE A 137 17.94 14.87 -10.45
CA ILE A 137 16.91 14.95 -11.48
C ILE A 137 16.79 16.45 -11.83
N PRO A 138 17.14 16.89 -13.05
CA PRO A 138 17.16 18.31 -13.40
C PRO A 138 15.83 18.99 -13.07
N GLY A 139 15.89 20.16 -12.43
CA GLY A 139 14.69 20.92 -12.03
C GLY A 139 14.04 20.46 -10.72
N TYR A 140 14.54 19.41 -10.06
CA TYR A 140 14.01 18.91 -8.79
C TYR A 140 15.08 18.84 -7.70
N GLN A 141 14.72 19.30 -6.50
CA GLN A 141 15.54 19.18 -5.30
C GLN A 141 14.95 18.11 -4.39
N ILE A 142 15.61 16.95 -4.27
CA ILE A 142 15.19 15.89 -3.34
C ILE A 142 15.34 16.38 -1.90
N LYS A 143 14.26 16.26 -1.11
CA LYS A 143 14.22 16.62 0.31
C LYS A 143 14.38 15.42 1.24
N GLY A 144 13.87 14.26 0.85
CA GLY A 144 13.91 13.06 1.68
C GLY A 144 13.17 11.89 1.06
N LYS A 145 13.32 10.69 1.63
CA LYS A 145 12.62 9.48 1.20
C LYS A 145 11.26 9.40 1.88
N LEU A 146 10.20 9.19 1.12
CA LEU A 146 8.84 8.95 1.63
C LEU A 146 8.59 7.46 1.86
N GLY A 147 9.13 6.59 1.00
CA GLY A 147 8.95 5.15 1.11
C GLY A 147 9.79 4.33 0.14
N ALA A 148 9.79 3.01 0.34
CA ALA A 148 10.37 2.04 -0.58
C ALA A 148 9.37 0.89 -0.78
N GLY A 149 9.04 0.60 -2.04
CA GLY A 149 8.31 -0.59 -2.45
C GLY A 149 9.21 -1.60 -3.15
N ALA A 150 8.65 -2.74 -3.53
CA ALA A 150 9.37 -3.77 -4.25
C ALA A 150 9.89 -3.31 -5.64
N MET A 151 9.14 -2.41 -6.29
CA MET A 151 9.40 -1.94 -7.65
C MET A 151 9.90 -0.49 -7.75
N ALA A 152 9.81 0.32 -6.69
CA ALA A 152 10.21 1.72 -6.74
C ALA A 152 10.54 2.31 -5.36
N GLU A 153 11.37 3.35 -5.37
CA GLU A 153 11.60 4.21 -4.21
C GLU A 153 10.90 5.55 -4.44
N VAL A 154 10.20 6.06 -3.43
CA VAL A 154 9.45 7.31 -3.52
C VAL A 154 10.11 8.37 -2.65
N PHE A 155 10.37 9.54 -3.22
CA PHE A 155 11.05 10.66 -2.58
C PHE A 155 10.16 11.90 -2.58
N LEU A 156 10.22 12.68 -1.50
CA LEU A 156 9.73 14.05 -1.47
C LEU A 156 10.76 14.94 -2.15
N ALA A 157 10.30 15.80 -3.06
CA ALA A 157 11.14 16.77 -3.74
C ALA A 157 10.45 18.12 -3.87
N LYS A 158 11.23 19.17 -4.13
CA LYS A 158 10.74 20.48 -4.55
C LYS A 158 10.99 20.63 -6.06
N GLN A 159 9.95 20.88 -6.84
CA GLN A 159 10.10 21.31 -8.22
C GLN A 159 10.50 22.78 -8.24
N LEU A 160 11.69 23.08 -8.76
CA LEU A 160 12.29 24.41 -8.67
C LEU A 160 11.58 25.45 -9.53
N SER A 161 11.04 25.06 -10.69
CA SER A 161 10.38 25.98 -11.63
C SER A 161 9.04 26.54 -11.13
N LEU A 162 8.30 25.77 -10.33
CA LEU A 162 6.96 26.12 -9.84
C LEU A 162 6.91 26.31 -8.31
N ASP A 163 8.06 26.23 -7.65
CA ASP A 163 8.22 26.34 -6.20
C ASP A 163 7.33 25.39 -5.36
N ARG A 164 6.93 24.24 -5.92
CA ARG A 164 5.99 23.31 -5.26
C ARG A 164 6.63 22.00 -4.80
N LEU A 165 6.01 21.36 -3.80
CA LEU A 165 6.36 20.01 -3.40
C LEU A 165 5.76 18.97 -4.36
N VAL A 166 6.53 17.93 -4.64
CA VAL A 166 6.15 16.79 -5.49
C VAL A 166 6.67 15.50 -4.90
N ALA A 167 6.03 14.38 -5.23
CA ALA A 167 6.56 13.06 -4.96
C ALA A 167 7.23 12.52 -6.25
N ILE A 168 8.42 11.94 -6.12
CA ILE A 168 9.16 11.36 -7.23
C ILE A 168 9.37 9.88 -6.96
N LYS A 169 8.75 9.04 -7.79
CA LYS A 169 8.95 7.60 -7.84
C LYS A 169 10.14 7.33 -8.76
N ILE A 170 11.15 6.61 -8.27
CA ILE A 170 12.38 6.28 -8.99
C ILE A 170 12.48 4.77 -9.14
N LEU A 171 12.75 4.31 -10.37
CA LEU A 171 13.01 2.90 -10.66
C LEU A 171 14.36 2.48 -10.02
N PRO A 172 14.42 1.40 -9.22
CA PRO A 172 15.66 0.94 -8.60
C PRO A 172 16.69 0.54 -9.66
N GLN A 173 17.97 0.78 -9.38
CA GLN A 173 19.07 0.50 -10.31
C GLN A 173 19.07 -0.94 -10.84
N LYS A 174 18.72 -1.91 -9.98
CA LYS A 174 18.62 -3.35 -10.34
C LYS A 174 17.64 -3.64 -11.49
N PHE A 175 16.68 -2.75 -11.75
CA PHE A 175 15.69 -2.86 -12.83
C PHE A 175 15.91 -1.82 -13.93
N SER A 176 16.86 -0.90 -13.76
CA SER A 176 17.06 0.25 -14.68
C SER A 176 17.73 -0.14 -16.00
N ASN A 177 18.18 -1.40 -16.14
CA ASN A 177 18.75 -1.94 -17.37
C ASN A 177 17.87 -3.01 -18.04
N ASP A 178 16.70 -3.32 -17.47
CA ASP A 178 15.77 -4.29 -18.04
C ASP A 178 14.69 -3.54 -18.84
N PRO A 179 14.70 -3.61 -20.18
CA PRO A 179 13.76 -2.89 -21.03
C PRO A 179 12.29 -3.14 -20.67
N LYS A 180 11.95 -4.34 -20.17
CA LYS A 180 10.58 -4.69 -19.79
C LYS A 180 10.11 -3.89 -18.58
N PHE A 181 10.95 -3.77 -17.56
CA PHE A 181 10.61 -3.00 -16.36
C PHE A 181 10.55 -1.50 -16.67
N ILE A 182 11.45 -1.01 -17.52
CA ILE A 182 11.46 0.39 -17.96
C ILE A 182 10.18 0.70 -18.76
N GLU A 183 9.83 -0.13 -19.74
CA GLU A 183 8.62 0.05 -20.55
C GLU A 183 7.37 0.04 -19.66
N ARG A 184 7.28 -0.90 -18.72
CA ARG A 184 6.20 -0.96 -17.74
C ARG A 184 6.13 0.30 -16.89
N PHE A 185 7.27 0.79 -16.42
CA PHE A 185 7.37 2.02 -15.63
C PHE A 185 6.95 3.28 -16.42
N TYR A 186 7.20 3.36 -17.72
CA TYR A 186 6.69 4.49 -18.51
C TYR A 186 5.22 4.33 -18.91
N LYS A 187 4.78 3.10 -19.16
CA LYS A 187 3.36 2.77 -19.37
C LYS A 187 2.56 3.18 -18.13
N GLU A 188 3.15 3.07 -16.93
CA GLU A 188 2.61 3.58 -15.67
C GLU A 188 2.29 5.06 -15.71
N GLY A 189 3.34 5.86 -15.87
CA GLY A 189 3.20 7.31 -15.79
C GLY A 189 2.26 7.85 -16.86
N ARG A 190 2.29 7.27 -18.07
CA ARG A 190 1.39 7.67 -19.16
C ARG A 190 -0.06 7.29 -18.92
N ALA A 191 -0.33 6.16 -18.27
CA ALA A 191 -1.69 5.76 -17.90
C ALA A 191 -2.26 6.69 -16.82
N ALA A 192 -1.47 6.94 -15.77
CA ALA A 192 -1.85 7.86 -14.70
C ALA A 192 -2.08 9.29 -15.21
N ALA A 193 -1.30 9.76 -16.19
CA ALA A 193 -1.48 11.08 -16.81
C ALA A 193 -2.79 11.26 -17.59
N LYS A 194 -3.48 10.17 -17.96
CA LYS A 194 -4.79 10.25 -18.60
C LYS A 194 -5.94 10.39 -17.61
N LEU A 195 -5.69 10.17 -16.32
CA LEU A 195 -6.70 10.18 -15.28
C LEU A 195 -6.61 11.52 -14.55
N ASN A 196 -7.56 12.42 -14.86
CA ASN A 196 -7.66 13.73 -14.24
C ASN A 196 -8.93 13.77 -13.38
N ASP A 197 -8.80 13.38 -12.12
CA ASP A 197 -9.87 13.39 -11.13
C ASP A 197 -9.33 13.90 -9.79
N GLN A 198 -10.15 14.64 -9.04
CA GLN A 198 -9.73 15.20 -7.75
C GLN A 198 -9.34 14.12 -6.72
N HIS A 199 -9.87 12.90 -6.86
CA HIS A 199 -9.63 11.78 -5.95
C HIS A 199 -8.58 10.80 -6.47
N ILE A 200 -7.83 11.14 -7.52
CA ILE A 200 -6.69 10.38 -8.03
C ILE A 200 -5.43 11.22 -7.83
N VAL A 201 -4.31 10.61 -7.43
CA VAL A 201 -3.02 11.30 -7.37
C VAL A 201 -2.61 11.73 -8.78
N GLY A 202 -2.45 13.04 -8.99
CA GLY A 202 -2.12 13.58 -10.30
C GLY A 202 -0.71 13.22 -10.76
N ALA A 203 -0.59 12.70 -11.98
CA ALA A 203 0.69 12.56 -12.67
C ALA A 203 1.15 13.91 -13.22
N LEU A 204 2.43 14.25 -13.03
CA LEU A 204 2.98 15.55 -13.43
C LEU A 204 4.01 15.43 -14.55
N ASP A 205 4.91 14.46 -14.45
CA ASP A 205 6.03 14.31 -15.38
C ASP A 205 6.56 12.87 -15.37
N VAL A 206 7.20 12.45 -16.45
CA VAL A 206 7.88 11.15 -16.53
C VAL A 206 9.10 11.31 -17.42
N GLY A 207 10.25 10.82 -16.96
CA GLY A 207 11.50 11.11 -17.67
C GLY A 207 12.66 10.21 -17.26
N GLN A 208 13.83 10.54 -17.80
CA GLN A 208 15.09 9.88 -17.50
C GLN A 208 16.15 10.94 -17.18
N ALA A 209 16.93 10.71 -16.13
CA ALA A 209 18.07 11.54 -15.76
C ALA A 209 19.30 10.63 -15.59
N GLY A 210 20.20 10.64 -16.57
CA GLY A 210 21.28 9.66 -16.66
C GLY A 210 20.72 8.24 -16.78
N GLU A 211 21.07 7.36 -15.85
CA GLU A 211 20.56 5.97 -15.80
C GLU A 211 19.26 5.82 -15.00
N ARG A 212 18.72 6.92 -14.45
CA ARG A 212 17.55 6.86 -13.56
C ARG A 212 16.27 7.17 -14.31
N HIS A 213 15.33 6.24 -14.28
CA HIS A 213 13.96 6.46 -14.71
C HIS A 213 13.13 6.97 -13.54
N TYR A 214 12.38 8.04 -13.78
CA TYR A 214 11.58 8.69 -12.74
C TYR A 214 10.18 9.06 -13.23
N PHE A 215 9.26 9.10 -12.28
CA PHE A 215 7.87 9.52 -12.44
C PHE A 215 7.55 10.51 -11.33
N VAL A 216 7.11 11.70 -11.71
CA VAL A 216 6.76 12.79 -10.80
C VAL A 216 5.25 12.86 -10.68
N MET A 217 4.79 12.94 -9.44
CA MET A 217 3.38 12.97 -9.10
C MET A 217 3.11 14.01 -8.02
N GLU A 218 1.83 14.35 -7.87
CA GLU A 218 1.33 15.19 -6.79
C GLU A 218 1.81 14.66 -5.43
N TYR A 219 2.34 15.56 -4.60
CA TYR A 219 2.60 15.24 -3.21
C TYR A 219 1.33 15.43 -2.39
N VAL A 220 0.83 14.35 -1.79
CA VAL A 220 -0.31 14.38 -0.88
C VAL A 220 0.21 14.56 0.56
N ASP A 221 0.05 15.77 1.11
CA ASP A 221 0.40 16.09 2.49
C ASP A 221 -0.71 15.59 3.45
N GLY A 222 -0.47 14.42 4.04
CA GLY A 222 -1.46 13.73 4.86
C GLY A 222 -0.99 12.34 5.32
N GLU A 223 -1.95 11.46 5.61
CA GLU A 223 -1.69 10.07 6.04
C GLU A 223 -2.40 9.07 5.12
N THR A 224 -2.00 7.80 5.14
CA THR A 224 -2.74 6.74 4.43
C THR A 224 -3.91 6.24 5.29
N VAL A 225 -4.91 5.62 4.65
CA VAL A 225 -5.97 4.89 5.39
C VAL A 225 -5.36 3.82 6.29
N HIS A 226 -4.27 3.18 5.86
CA HIS A 226 -3.52 2.25 6.70
C HIS A 226 -3.03 2.89 8.00
N ASP A 227 -2.40 4.06 7.92
CA ASP A 227 -1.89 4.77 9.09
C ASP A 227 -3.05 5.22 10.00
N ARG A 228 -4.18 5.62 9.40
CA ARG A 228 -5.39 5.98 10.13
C ARG A 228 -6.00 4.81 10.88
N ILE A 229 -6.05 3.62 10.28
CA ILE A 229 -6.48 2.38 10.96
C ILE A 229 -5.54 2.07 12.12
N LEU A 230 -4.21 2.15 11.93
CA LEU A 230 -3.26 1.90 13.01
C LEU A 230 -3.44 2.88 14.18
N ARG A 231 -3.66 4.15 13.87
CA ARG A 231 -3.83 5.23 14.84
C ARG A 231 -5.16 5.14 15.60
N LYS A 232 -6.27 4.88 14.91
CA LYS A 232 -7.63 4.84 15.49
C LYS A 232 -8.09 3.44 15.92
N ARG A 233 -7.32 2.38 15.59
CA ARG A 233 -7.67 0.95 15.69
C ARG A 233 -8.79 0.51 14.74
N ARG A 234 -9.86 1.30 14.63
CA ARG A 234 -10.91 1.23 13.62
C ARG A 234 -11.35 2.64 13.26
N ILE A 235 -11.89 2.83 12.07
CA ILE A 235 -12.44 4.10 11.59
C ILE A 235 -13.96 4.06 11.80
N ALA A 236 -14.55 5.18 12.26
CA ALA A 236 -15.99 5.26 12.48
C ALA A 236 -16.76 5.01 11.17
N GLU A 237 -17.97 4.48 11.27
CA GLU A 237 -18.77 4.07 10.11
C GLU A 237 -18.98 5.23 9.12
N LYS A 238 -19.51 6.37 9.58
CA LYS A 238 -19.75 7.55 8.71
C LYS A 238 -18.48 8.07 8.04
N GLU A 239 -17.37 8.14 8.78
CA GLU A 239 -16.06 8.52 8.21
C GLU A 239 -15.60 7.49 7.16
N SER A 240 -15.81 6.21 7.43
CA SER A 240 -15.47 5.13 6.51
C SER A 240 -16.27 5.21 5.21
N ILE A 241 -17.59 5.44 5.30
CA ILE A 241 -18.45 5.63 4.13
C ILE A 241 -17.95 6.82 3.30
N GLN A 242 -17.64 7.97 3.92
CA GLN A 242 -17.12 9.15 3.21
C GLN A 242 -15.82 8.86 2.45
N ILE A 243 -14.90 8.11 3.08
CA ILE A 243 -13.66 7.70 2.43
C ILE A 243 -13.97 6.81 1.22
N VAL A 244 -14.82 5.80 1.39
CA VAL A 244 -15.15 4.83 0.35
C VAL A 244 -15.91 5.48 -0.81
N ILE A 245 -16.80 6.45 -0.56
CA ILE A 245 -17.47 7.25 -1.60
C ILE A 245 -16.43 7.96 -2.48
N GLN A 246 -15.43 8.61 -1.88
CA GLN A 246 -14.39 9.31 -2.64
C GLN A 246 -13.53 8.34 -3.48
N VAL A 247 -13.19 7.17 -2.94
CA VAL A 247 -12.49 6.13 -3.71
C VAL A 247 -13.37 5.56 -4.83
N ALA A 248 -14.66 5.34 -4.58
CA ALA A 248 -15.60 4.87 -5.60
C ALA A 248 -15.77 5.89 -6.74
N LYS A 249 -15.72 7.20 -6.45
CA LYS A 249 -15.66 8.26 -7.47
C LYS A 249 -14.38 8.16 -8.32
N ALA A 250 -13.22 7.97 -7.70
CA ALA A 250 -11.95 7.73 -8.40
C ALA A 250 -12.04 6.50 -9.31
N LEU A 251 -12.54 5.37 -8.79
CA LEU A 251 -12.70 4.12 -9.54
C LEU A 251 -13.68 4.27 -10.71
N LYS A 252 -14.81 4.95 -10.51
CA LYS A 252 -15.76 5.26 -11.59
C LYS A 252 -15.08 5.98 -12.75
N HIS A 253 -14.30 7.02 -12.47
CA HIS A 253 -13.55 7.74 -13.49
C HIS A 253 -12.52 6.85 -14.19
N ALA A 254 -11.73 6.09 -13.42
CA ALA A 254 -10.74 5.16 -13.98
C ALA A 254 -11.36 4.09 -14.88
N HIS A 255 -12.45 3.46 -14.44
CA HIS A 255 -13.17 2.41 -15.18
C HIS A 255 -13.77 2.96 -16.49
N GLN A 256 -14.32 4.18 -16.49
CA GLN A 256 -14.82 4.84 -17.69
C GLN A 256 -13.72 5.09 -18.72
N MET A 257 -12.50 5.32 -18.26
CA MET A 257 -11.32 5.48 -19.11
C MET A 257 -10.66 4.13 -19.49
N GLY A 258 -11.26 3.00 -19.11
CA GLY A 258 -10.77 1.66 -19.43
C GLY A 258 -9.63 1.17 -18.53
N PHE A 259 -9.41 1.81 -17.37
CA PHE A 259 -8.36 1.45 -16.43
C PHE A 259 -8.91 0.71 -15.22
N ILE A 260 -8.32 -0.45 -14.91
CA ILE A 260 -8.60 -1.23 -13.69
C ILE A 260 -7.38 -1.10 -12.77
N HIS A 261 -7.61 -0.77 -11.49
CA HIS A 261 -6.53 -0.45 -10.54
C HIS A 261 -5.78 -1.70 -10.04
N ARG A 262 -6.49 -2.80 -9.74
CA ARG A 262 -5.98 -4.12 -9.35
C ARG A 262 -5.20 -4.23 -8.04
N ASP A 263 -5.03 -3.14 -7.29
CA ASP A 263 -4.25 -3.10 -6.05
C ASP A 263 -4.84 -2.09 -5.06
N ILE A 264 -6.18 -2.13 -4.91
CA ILE A 264 -6.86 -1.30 -3.91
C ILE A 264 -6.59 -1.86 -2.52
N LYS A 265 -6.01 -1.03 -1.65
CA LYS A 265 -5.68 -1.35 -0.26
C LYS A 265 -5.48 -0.07 0.57
N PRO A 266 -5.56 -0.15 1.91
CA PRO A 266 -5.40 1.02 2.79
C PRO A 266 -4.12 1.84 2.58
N LYS A 267 -3.01 1.23 2.12
CA LYS A 267 -1.74 1.93 1.87
C LYS A 267 -1.74 2.79 0.60
N ASN A 268 -2.63 2.48 -0.35
CA ASN A 268 -2.73 3.19 -1.62
C ASN A 268 -3.84 4.27 -1.57
N ILE A 269 -4.55 4.40 -0.46
CA ILE A 269 -5.58 5.42 -0.26
C ILE A 269 -5.01 6.46 0.71
N MET A 270 -4.75 7.66 0.23
CA MET A 270 -4.19 8.77 1.01
C MET A 270 -5.30 9.76 1.37
N ILE A 271 -5.18 10.40 2.54
CA ILE A 271 -6.12 11.42 3.00
C ILE A 271 -5.30 12.66 3.36
N ASN A 272 -5.54 13.76 2.64
CA ASN A 272 -4.82 15.00 2.89
C ASN A 272 -5.37 15.75 4.12
N LYS A 273 -4.69 16.83 4.52
CA LYS A 273 -5.10 17.67 5.66
C LYS A 273 -6.49 18.32 5.53
N ALA A 274 -7.06 18.36 4.32
CA ALA A 274 -8.41 18.86 4.07
C ALA A 274 -9.45 17.73 3.99
N GLU A 275 -9.09 16.50 4.41
CA GLU A 275 -9.92 15.29 4.37
C GLU A 275 -10.37 14.88 2.95
N VAL A 276 -9.64 15.33 1.92
CA VAL A 276 -9.80 14.86 0.55
C VAL A 276 -9.00 13.58 0.36
N VAL A 277 -9.68 12.55 -0.12
CA VAL A 277 -9.09 11.24 -0.42
C VAL A 277 -8.45 11.27 -1.79
N LYS A 278 -7.24 10.72 -1.88
CA LYS A 278 -6.44 10.57 -3.10
C LYS A 278 -6.05 9.11 -3.26
N LEU A 279 -6.52 8.48 -4.32
CA LEU A 279 -6.12 7.14 -4.73
C LEU A 279 -4.75 7.22 -5.41
N ALA A 280 -3.74 6.69 -4.73
CA ALA A 280 -2.34 6.63 -5.14
C ALA A 280 -2.01 5.27 -5.73
N ASP A 281 -0.81 5.16 -6.33
CA ASP A 281 -0.28 3.91 -6.87
C ASP A 281 -1.34 3.15 -7.67
N LEU A 282 -1.94 3.84 -8.66
CA LEU A 282 -2.76 3.23 -9.69
C LEU A 282 -1.99 2.00 -10.15
N GLY A 283 -2.41 0.83 -9.68
CA GLY A 283 -1.62 -0.40 -9.58
C GLY A 283 -1.48 -1.07 -10.93
N LEU A 284 -1.09 -0.27 -11.92
CA LEU A 284 -1.01 -0.50 -13.34
C LEU A 284 -1.75 -1.73 -13.79
N ALA A 285 -2.97 -1.48 -14.26
CA ALA A 285 -3.38 -1.87 -15.60
C ALA A 285 -2.31 -2.75 -16.27
N ARG A 286 -2.28 -4.03 -15.89
CA ARG A 286 -1.81 -5.04 -16.83
C ARG A 286 -2.78 -4.80 -17.97
N ALA A 287 -2.29 -4.23 -19.07
CA ALA A 287 -3.12 -4.17 -20.25
C ALA A 287 -3.62 -5.60 -20.45
N LEU A 288 -4.85 -5.77 -20.95
CA LEU A 288 -5.40 -7.11 -21.18
C LEU A 288 -4.46 -7.99 -22.04
N SER A 289 -3.44 -7.39 -22.69
CA SER A 289 -2.31 -8.02 -23.39
C SER A 289 -1.24 -8.71 -22.52
N ASP A 290 -1.12 -8.41 -21.22
CA ASP A 290 0.06 -8.77 -20.41
C ASP A 290 -0.17 -10.03 -19.55
N LEU A 291 -0.93 -10.98 -20.10
CA LEU A 291 -1.36 -12.21 -19.42
C LEU A 291 -0.24 -13.25 -19.27
N LYS A 292 0.67 -13.34 -20.25
CA LYS A 292 1.77 -14.30 -20.23
C LYS A 292 2.86 -13.97 -19.20
N GLU A 293 3.03 -12.70 -18.84
CA GLU A 293 4.02 -12.29 -17.84
C GLU A 293 3.46 -12.35 -16.41
N ALA A 294 2.13 -12.24 -16.26
CA ALA A 294 1.44 -12.55 -15.02
C ALA A 294 1.60 -14.02 -14.59
N GLU A 295 1.66 -14.95 -15.54
CA GLU A 295 1.94 -16.38 -15.30
C GLU A 295 3.39 -16.62 -14.84
N ALA A 296 4.36 -15.89 -15.42
CA ALA A 296 5.77 -15.99 -15.02
C ALA A 296 6.05 -15.39 -13.63
N GLU A 297 5.22 -14.44 -13.17
CA GLU A 297 5.31 -13.81 -11.84
C GLU A 297 4.37 -14.44 -10.79
N ALA A 298 3.59 -15.46 -11.13
CA ALA A 298 2.59 -16.10 -10.26
C ALA A 298 3.12 -16.77 -8.97
N GLY A 299 4.44 -16.71 -8.71
CA GLY A 299 5.09 -17.17 -7.49
C GLY A 299 5.71 -16.06 -6.62
N LYS A 300 5.64 -14.79 -7.03
CA LYS A 300 6.20 -13.66 -6.26
C LYS A 300 5.06 -12.74 -5.87
N ALA A 301 4.69 -12.79 -4.58
CA ALA A 301 3.62 -12.01 -3.98
C ALA A 301 3.82 -10.50 -4.18
N PHE A 302 3.25 -9.96 -5.26
CA PHE A 302 3.15 -8.52 -5.49
C PHE A 302 1.77 -8.06 -5.00
N GLY A 303 1.71 -7.69 -3.72
CA GLY A 303 0.49 -7.24 -3.04
C GLY A 303 0.36 -7.85 -1.65
N THR A 304 -0.18 -7.10 -0.71
CA THR A 304 -0.54 -7.61 0.62
C THR A 304 -1.80 -8.47 0.40
N PRO A 305 -1.73 -9.82 0.54
CA PRO A 305 -2.75 -10.78 0.06
C PRO A 305 -4.13 -10.61 0.72
N TYR A 306 -4.24 -9.73 1.70
CA TYR A 306 -5.44 -9.45 2.47
C TYR A 306 -6.51 -8.66 1.71
N TYR A 307 -6.18 -8.11 0.53
CA TYR A 307 -7.12 -7.30 -0.29
C TYR A 307 -7.26 -7.79 -1.73
N ILE A 308 -6.60 -8.90 -2.09
CA ILE A 308 -6.64 -9.46 -3.45
C ILE A 308 -7.99 -10.12 -3.73
N SER A 309 -8.54 -9.91 -4.93
CA SER A 309 -9.79 -10.55 -5.29
C SER A 309 -9.63 -12.05 -5.59
N PRO A 310 -10.70 -12.87 -5.44
CA PRO A 310 -10.67 -14.30 -5.73
C PRO A 310 -10.19 -14.63 -7.14
N GLU A 311 -10.62 -13.87 -8.14
CA GLU A 311 -10.21 -14.02 -9.53
C GLU A 311 -8.74 -13.68 -9.76
N GLN A 312 -8.21 -12.64 -9.10
CA GLN A 312 -6.78 -12.32 -9.13
C GLN A 312 -5.96 -13.41 -8.44
N ALA A 313 -6.40 -13.91 -7.28
CA ALA A 313 -5.75 -14.99 -6.54
C ALA A 313 -5.74 -16.31 -7.32
N LYS A 314 -6.75 -16.56 -8.16
CA LYS A 314 -6.81 -17.70 -9.09
C LYS A 314 -5.94 -17.51 -10.35
N GLY A 315 -5.32 -16.34 -10.52
CA GLY A 315 -4.54 -16.03 -11.72
C GLY A 315 -5.39 -15.89 -12.98
N LYS A 316 -6.68 -15.55 -12.84
CA LYS A 316 -7.54 -15.32 -14.01
C LYS A 316 -7.04 -14.15 -14.85
N THR A 317 -7.34 -14.23 -16.14
CA THR A 317 -6.87 -13.26 -17.14
C THR A 317 -7.86 -12.12 -17.36
N ASP A 318 -9.15 -12.41 -17.21
CA ASP A 318 -10.29 -11.51 -17.34
C ASP A 318 -10.57 -10.73 -16.04
N ILE A 319 -9.62 -9.87 -15.64
CA ILE A 319 -9.78 -9.02 -14.45
C ILE A 319 -10.46 -7.68 -14.84
N GLY A 320 -11.74 -7.54 -14.46
CA GLY A 320 -12.56 -6.35 -14.71
C GLY A 320 -12.78 -5.44 -13.48
N PRO A 321 -13.65 -4.43 -13.60
CA PRO A 321 -13.99 -3.47 -12.52
C PRO A 321 -14.38 -4.09 -11.18
N ALA A 322 -15.04 -5.25 -11.21
CA ALA A 322 -15.48 -5.98 -10.01
C ALA A 322 -14.31 -6.39 -9.10
N ALA A 323 -13.09 -6.49 -9.60
CA ALA A 323 -11.90 -6.77 -8.79
C ALA A 323 -11.51 -5.57 -7.91
N ASP A 324 -11.61 -4.35 -8.44
CA ASP A 324 -11.36 -3.13 -7.66
C ASP A 324 -12.41 -2.93 -6.58
N ILE A 325 -13.68 -3.26 -6.89
CA ILE A 325 -14.78 -3.23 -5.94
C ILE A 325 -14.52 -4.21 -4.79
N TYR A 326 -14.02 -5.41 -5.08
CA TYR A 326 -13.63 -6.36 -4.02
C TYR A 326 -12.50 -5.82 -3.14
N GLY A 327 -11.43 -5.29 -3.74
CA GLY A 327 -10.32 -4.72 -2.98
C GLY A 327 -10.75 -3.52 -2.12
N LEU A 328 -11.68 -2.71 -2.62
CA LEU A 328 -12.30 -1.64 -1.85
C LEU A 328 -13.19 -2.19 -0.72
N GLY A 329 -13.93 -3.28 -0.95
CA GLY A 329 -14.73 -3.94 0.07
C GLY A 329 -13.88 -4.52 1.20
N ALA A 330 -12.78 -5.19 0.85
CA ALA A 330 -11.79 -5.67 1.82
C ALA A 330 -11.13 -4.54 2.62
N THR A 331 -10.91 -3.39 1.97
CA THR A 331 -10.41 -2.17 2.63
C THR A 331 -11.47 -1.61 3.58
N PHE A 332 -12.72 -1.51 3.14
CA PHE A 332 -13.83 -0.99 3.94
C PHE A 332 -14.09 -1.87 5.18
N TYR A 333 -14.11 -3.20 5.01
CA TYR A 333 -14.16 -4.15 6.10
C TYR A 333 -13.06 -3.89 7.14
N HIS A 334 -11.82 -3.69 6.69
CA HIS A 334 -10.70 -3.43 7.59
C HIS A 334 -10.81 -2.08 8.30
N MET A 335 -11.33 -1.07 7.62
CA MET A 335 -11.57 0.24 8.23
C MET A 335 -12.56 0.13 9.40
N VAL A 336 -13.72 -0.50 9.20
CA VAL A 336 -14.79 -0.52 10.21
C VAL A 336 -14.55 -1.53 11.32
N THR A 337 -13.90 -2.66 11.02
CA THR A 337 -13.66 -3.72 12.02
C THR A 337 -12.30 -3.61 12.71
N GLY A 338 -11.34 -2.90 12.11
CA GLY A 338 -9.94 -2.91 12.55
C GLY A 338 -9.21 -4.23 12.29
N LYS A 339 -9.83 -5.18 11.58
CA LYS A 339 -9.26 -6.49 11.22
C LYS A 339 -9.34 -6.71 9.72
N VAL A 340 -8.36 -7.42 9.17
CA VAL A 340 -8.42 -7.87 7.77
C VAL A 340 -9.54 -8.92 7.60
N PRO A 341 -10.15 -9.03 6.41
CA PRO A 341 -11.28 -9.95 6.20
C PRO A 341 -10.88 -11.43 6.32
N PHE A 342 -9.66 -11.78 5.91
CA PHE A 342 -9.12 -13.14 6.00
C PHE A 342 -7.70 -13.09 6.55
N GLU A 343 -7.49 -13.67 7.72
CA GLU A 343 -6.16 -13.86 8.32
C GLU A 343 -5.52 -15.17 7.85
N GLY A 344 -4.19 -15.25 7.90
CA GLY A 344 -3.46 -16.46 7.57
C GLY A 344 -1.99 -16.34 7.94
N LYS A 345 -1.32 -17.48 8.19
CA LYS A 345 0.10 -17.53 8.56
C LYS A 345 1.01 -17.29 7.36
N THR A 346 0.52 -17.55 6.15
CA THR A 346 1.26 -17.36 4.90
C THR A 346 0.42 -16.63 3.87
N SER A 347 1.08 -15.97 2.90
CA SER A 347 0.36 -15.29 1.81
C SER A 347 -0.50 -16.24 0.99
N THR A 348 -0.02 -17.46 0.76
CA THR A 348 -0.77 -18.51 0.06
C THR A 348 -2.02 -18.90 0.82
N GLU A 349 -1.94 -19.05 2.14
CA GLU A 349 -3.09 -19.34 2.98
C GLU A 349 -4.15 -18.24 2.88
N VAL A 350 -3.74 -16.96 3.04
CA VAL A 350 -4.65 -15.82 2.91
C VAL A 350 -5.34 -15.83 1.53
N MET A 351 -4.58 -16.04 0.44
CA MET A 351 -5.16 -16.14 -0.91
C MET A 351 -6.16 -17.28 -1.06
N GLN A 352 -5.90 -18.46 -0.46
CA GLN A 352 -6.86 -19.57 -0.51
C GLN A 352 -8.14 -19.24 0.26
N ARG A 353 -8.05 -18.56 1.41
CA ARG A 353 -9.21 -18.11 2.16
C ARG A 353 -10.03 -17.06 1.40
N GLN A 354 -9.37 -16.11 0.74
CA GLN A 354 -10.04 -15.17 -0.18
C GLN A 354 -10.87 -15.92 -1.23
N ILE A 355 -10.37 -17.05 -1.74
CA ILE A 355 -11.05 -17.86 -2.76
C ILE A 355 -12.23 -18.67 -2.20
N ARG A 356 -12.09 -19.25 -1.00
CA ARG A 356 -12.97 -20.34 -0.52
C ARG A 356 -13.81 -19.99 0.69
N ASP A 357 -13.23 -19.25 1.64
CA ASP A 357 -13.83 -19.10 2.96
C ASP A 357 -14.93 -18.04 2.91
N PRO A 358 -16.07 -18.27 3.56
CA PRO A 358 -17.10 -17.24 3.69
C PRO A 358 -16.54 -16.05 4.48
N LEU A 359 -16.97 -14.84 4.10
CA LEU A 359 -16.66 -13.64 4.87
C LEU A 359 -17.41 -13.72 6.21
N VAL A 360 -16.73 -13.40 7.31
CA VAL A 360 -17.43 -13.15 8.58
C VAL A 360 -18.14 -11.80 8.44
N PRO A 361 -19.47 -11.71 8.60
CA PRO A 361 -20.18 -10.45 8.48
C PRO A 361 -19.57 -9.37 9.40
N PRO A 362 -19.38 -8.13 8.92
CA PRO A 362 -18.67 -7.11 9.69
C PRO A 362 -19.44 -6.67 10.95
N ASP A 363 -20.77 -6.76 10.95
CA ASP A 363 -21.65 -6.54 12.10
C ASP A 363 -21.55 -7.66 13.16
N HIS A 364 -21.12 -8.87 12.79
CA HIS A 364 -20.75 -9.91 13.76
C HIS A 364 -19.42 -9.62 14.47
N VAL A 365 -18.56 -8.77 13.88
CA VAL A 365 -17.31 -8.32 14.50
C VAL A 365 -17.51 -7.03 15.29
N VAL A 366 -18.39 -6.15 14.79
CA VAL A 366 -18.74 -4.86 15.41
C VAL A 366 -20.26 -4.73 15.45
N ALA A 367 -20.87 -5.08 16.57
CA ALA A 367 -22.33 -5.09 16.74
C ALA A 367 -23.02 -3.72 16.56
N GLU A 368 -22.26 -2.62 16.65
CA GLU A 368 -22.75 -1.25 16.47
C GLU A 368 -22.84 -0.84 14.99
N LEU A 369 -22.31 -1.65 14.07
CA LEU A 369 -22.29 -1.35 12.64
C LEU A 369 -23.70 -1.48 12.06
N SER A 370 -24.11 -0.53 11.22
CA SER A 370 -25.41 -0.62 10.56
C SER A 370 -25.51 -1.83 9.64
N SER A 371 -26.69 -2.42 9.56
CA SER A 371 -26.99 -3.54 8.66
C SER A 371 -26.79 -3.15 7.20
N GLY A 372 -27.09 -1.90 6.82
CA GLY A 372 -26.87 -1.38 5.48
C GLY A 372 -25.40 -1.45 5.07
N VAL A 373 -24.49 -0.97 5.93
CA VAL A 373 -23.04 -1.04 5.65
C VAL A 373 -22.54 -2.47 5.63
N ALA A 374 -23.04 -3.34 6.50
CA ALA A 374 -22.69 -4.75 6.48
C ALA A 374 -23.04 -5.41 5.14
N LEU A 375 -24.28 -5.22 4.67
CA LEU A 375 -24.76 -5.73 3.38
C LEU A 375 -23.94 -5.21 2.20
N ILE A 376 -23.60 -3.91 2.19
CA ILE A 376 -22.74 -3.32 1.16
C ILE A 376 -21.38 -4.02 1.13
N ILE A 377 -20.71 -4.16 2.28
CA ILE A 377 -19.39 -4.80 2.37
C ILE A 377 -19.46 -6.27 1.91
N GLU A 378 -20.49 -7.00 2.33
CA GLU A 378 -20.71 -8.39 1.92
C GLU A 378 -20.91 -8.52 0.40
N MET A 379 -21.73 -7.65 -0.20
CA MET A 379 -21.94 -7.62 -1.65
C MET A 379 -20.66 -7.25 -2.40
N MET A 380 -19.89 -6.26 -1.94
CA MET A 380 -18.58 -5.91 -2.53
C MET A 380 -17.61 -7.10 -2.50
N MET A 381 -17.68 -7.92 -1.46
CA MET A 381 -16.78 -9.05 -1.21
C MET A 381 -17.34 -10.41 -1.62
N ALA A 382 -18.43 -10.45 -2.38
CA ALA A 382 -18.97 -11.70 -2.91
C ALA A 382 -17.90 -12.46 -3.72
N LYS A 383 -17.87 -13.79 -3.61
CA LYS A 383 -16.80 -14.59 -4.23
C LYS A 383 -16.88 -14.61 -5.75
N ASP A 384 -18.09 -14.65 -6.29
CA ASP A 384 -18.35 -14.50 -7.72
C ASP A 384 -18.46 -13.02 -8.09
N PRO A 385 -17.68 -12.51 -9.07
CA PRO A 385 -17.81 -11.13 -9.55
C PRO A 385 -19.23 -10.75 -10.02
N ARG A 386 -20.05 -11.71 -10.44
CA ARG A 386 -21.43 -11.49 -10.88
C ARG A 386 -22.39 -11.15 -9.73
N ASP A 387 -22.04 -11.56 -8.53
CA ASP A 387 -22.83 -11.30 -7.32
C ASP A 387 -22.43 -9.97 -6.64
N ARG A 388 -21.43 -9.27 -7.19
CA ARG A 388 -20.99 -7.94 -6.72
C ARG A 388 -21.72 -6.83 -7.47
N TYR A 389 -21.48 -5.59 -7.04
CA TYR A 389 -21.77 -4.40 -7.86
C TYR A 389 -21.11 -4.50 -9.24
N GLN A 390 -21.89 -4.28 -10.29
CA GLN A 390 -21.41 -4.36 -11.67
C GLN A 390 -20.70 -3.07 -12.12
N SER A 391 -20.85 -1.99 -11.35
CA SER A 391 -20.14 -0.73 -11.57
C SER A 391 -19.92 0.04 -10.27
N ALA A 392 -18.92 0.91 -10.26
CA ALA A 392 -18.71 1.86 -9.17
C ALA A 392 -19.88 2.85 -9.00
N ALA A 393 -20.72 3.05 -10.02
CA ALA A 393 -21.91 3.88 -9.92
C ALA A 393 -22.99 3.25 -9.04
N GLN A 394 -23.26 1.95 -9.21
CA GLN A 394 -24.21 1.22 -8.35
C GLN A 394 -23.73 1.19 -6.88
N LEU A 395 -22.41 1.02 -6.67
CA LEU A 395 -21.83 1.10 -5.34
C LEU A 395 -22.02 2.49 -4.71
N LEU A 396 -21.83 3.57 -5.49
CA LEU A 396 -22.03 4.93 -5.00
C LEU A 396 -23.46 5.19 -4.54
N GLU A 397 -24.45 4.71 -5.28
CA GLU A 397 -25.86 4.85 -4.91
C GLU A 397 -26.16 4.25 -3.53
N ASP A 398 -25.65 3.04 -3.25
CA ASP A 398 -25.84 2.41 -1.93
C ASP A 398 -25.06 3.12 -0.83
N LEU A 399 -23.82 3.54 -1.09
CA LEU A 399 -23.01 4.26 -0.11
C LEU A 399 -23.62 5.62 0.25
N GLU A 400 -24.15 6.35 -0.73
CA GLU A 400 -24.83 7.63 -0.52
C GLU A 400 -26.14 7.43 0.25
N SER A 401 -26.93 6.39 -0.10
CA SER A 401 -28.14 6.01 0.64
C SER A 401 -27.84 5.72 2.12
N SER A 402 -26.85 4.87 2.40
CA SER A 402 -26.45 4.54 3.78
C SER A 402 -25.76 5.69 4.50
N TYR A 403 -25.11 6.62 3.78
CA TYR A 403 -24.58 7.84 4.39
C TYR A 403 -25.71 8.72 4.95
N ASP A 404 -26.86 8.72 4.31
CA ASP A 404 -28.07 9.45 4.75
C ASP A 404 -29.00 8.61 5.65
N ASP A 405 -28.50 7.50 6.21
CA ASP A 405 -29.23 6.57 7.10
C ASP A 405 -30.45 5.89 6.44
N HIS A 406 -30.43 5.74 5.10
CA HIS A 406 -31.39 4.95 4.35
C HIS A 406 -30.85 3.56 4.03
N ASP A 407 -31.77 2.62 3.80
CA ASP A 407 -31.41 1.27 3.36
C ASP A 407 -30.68 1.29 2.01
N PRO A 408 -29.72 0.38 1.77
CA PRO A 408 -29.09 0.22 0.47
C PRO A 408 -30.11 -0.18 -0.61
N ILE A 409 -29.94 0.36 -1.81
CA ILE A 409 -30.82 0.17 -2.95
C ILE A 409 -30.56 -1.20 -3.58
N HIS A 410 -29.30 -1.58 -3.77
CA HIS A 410 -28.87 -2.79 -4.48
C HIS A 410 -28.50 -3.93 -3.52
N ALA A 411 -27.75 -3.64 -2.45
CA ALA A 411 -27.34 -4.64 -1.46
C ALA A 411 -28.50 -5.01 -0.53
N ARG A 412 -29.39 -5.88 -0.99
CA ARG A 412 -30.53 -6.37 -0.21
C ARG A 412 -30.29 -7.80 0.28
N PRO A 413 -30.84 -8.16 1.45
CA PRO A 413 -30.88 -9.55 1.87
C PRO A 413 -31.54 -10.39 0.77
N SER A 414 -30.92 -11.49 0.38
CA SER A 414 -31.53 -12.39 -0.58
C SER A 414 -32.85 -12.91 0.00
N HIS A 415 -33.97 -12.56 -0.64
CA HIS A 415 -35.34 -12.95 -0.23
C HIS A 415 -35.55 -14.49 -0.15
N SER A 416 -34.56 -15.30 -0.53
CA SER A 416 -34.57 -16.76 -0.51
C SER A 416 -35.02 -17.35 0.85
N LEU A 417 -34.54 -16.82 1.98
CA LEU A 417 -34.87 -17.38 3.29
C LEU A 417 -36.20 -16.85 3.85
N VAL A 418 -36.50 -15.56 3.67
CA VAL A 418 -37.75 -14.96 4.18
C VAL A 418 -38.96 -15.46 3.40
N SER A 419 -38.84 -15.70 2.09
CA SER A 419 -39.92 -16.29 1.28
C SER A 419 -40.20 -17.74 1.69
N SER A 420 -39.16 -18.47 2.08
CA SER A 420 -39.27 -19.86 2.55
C SER A 420 -39.91 -19.96 3.94
N LEU A 421 -39.66 -18.97 4.81
CA LEU A 421 -40.27 -18.84 6.14
C LEU A 421 -41.70 -18.28 6.08
N ALA A 422 -41.99 -17.36 5.16
CA ALA A 422 -43.33 -16.81 4.94
C ALA A 422 -44.27 -17.83 4.29
N ASN A 423 -43.77 -18.70 3.42
CA ASN A 423 -44.56 -19.79 2.83
C ASN A 423 -44.76 -21.00 3.78
N SER A 424 -44.09 -21.04 4.93
CA SER A 424 -44.26 -22.10 5.94
C SER A 424 -45.13 -21.70 7.13
N SER A 425 -45.66 -20.47 7.15
CA SER A 425 -46.47 -19.93 8.25
C SER A 425 -47.93 -19.61 7.90
N THR A 426 -48.43 -20.05 6.74
CA THR A 426 -49.85 -19.88 6.33
C THR A 426 -50.64 -21.18 6.17
N GLN A 427 -50.32 -22.21 6.94
CA GLN A 427 -51.25 -23.33 7.13
C GLN A 427 -51.54 -23.50 8.61
N ASP A 428 -52.61 -22.82 9.04
CA ASP A 428 -53.34 -23.17 10.25
C ASP A 428 -54.83 -23.33 9.90
N ASP A 429 -55.46 -24.26 10.62
CA ASP A 429 -56.61 -25.10 10.29
C ASP A 429 -57.99 -24.42 10.04
N SER A 430 -58.74 -24.97 9.06
CA SER A 430 -60.21 -25.15 9.17
C SER A 430 -60.79 -26.16 8.13
N SER A 431 -60.82 -27.45 8.50
CA SER A 431 -61.82 -28.56 8.29
C SER A 431 -62.63 -28.74 6.97
N PRO A 432 -63.27 -29.91 6.68
CA PRO A 432 -62.99 -31.31 7.07
C PRO A 432 -63.00 -32.34 5.89
N THR A 433 -62.34 -33.48 6.13
CA THR A 433 -62.63 -34.86 5.69
C THR A 433 -63.08 -35.13 4.25
N ALA A 434 -62.12 -35.56 3.41
CA ALA A 434 -62.38 -36.52 2.33
C ALA A 434 -61.29 -37.59 2.35
N VAL A 435 -61.68 -38.80 2.75
CA VAL A 435 -60.84 -40.01 2.67
C VAL A 435 -60.55 -40.28 1.19
N ARG A 436 -59.27 -40.24 0.80
CA ARG A 436 -58.79 -40.86 -0.45
C ARG A 436 -57.57 -41.73 -0.17
N GLN A 437 -57.64 -42.92 -0.75
CA GLN A 437 -56.74 -44.06 -0.62
C GLN A 437 -55.27 -43.70 -0.90
N PHE A 438 -54.39 -44.27 -0.08
CA PHE A 438 -52.96 -44.36 -0.36
C PHE A 438 -52.70 -45.39 -1.46
N GLU A 439 -52.31 -44.94 -2.64
CA GLU A 439 -51.55 -45.74 -3.61
C GLU A 439 -50.09 -45.31 -3.56
N GLY A 440 -49.21 -46.26 -3.23
CA GLY A 440 -47.76 -46.06 -3.23
C GLY A 440 -47.24 -45.92 -4.66
N ALA A 441 -46.69 -44.75 -4.99
CA ALA A 441 -45.94 -44.55 -6.22
C ALA A 441 -44.46 -44.87 -5.99
N THR A 442 -44.02 -46.03 -6.48
CA THR A 442 -42.61 -46.35 -6.69
C THR A 442 -42.09 -45.50 -7.85
N SER A 443 -41.06 -44.69 -7.60
CA SER A 443 -40.43 -43.86 -8.64
C SER A 443 -39.64 -44.76 -9.60
N SER A 444 -40.16 -44.94 -10.81
CA SER A 444 -39.47 -45.61 -11.91
C SER A 444 -38.34 -44.72 -12.44
N ILE A 445 -37.11 -45.24 -12.41
CA ILE A 445 -35.95 -44.59 -13.01
C ILE A 445 -36.17 -44.58 -14.54
N PRO A 446 -36.11 -43.42 -15.22
CA PRO A 446 -36.37 -43.35 -16.65
C PRO A 446 -35.32 -44.18 -17.40
N TRP A 447 -35.76 -45.09 -18.28
CA TRP A 447 -34.90 -46.06 -18.98
C TRP A 447 -33.73 -45.42 -19.77
N LYS A 448 -33.84 -44.13 -20.10
CA LYS A 448 -32.77 -43.33 -20.70
C LYS A 448 -31.53 -43.19 -19.78
N MET A 449 -31.72 -43.14 -18.46
CA MET A 449 -30.62 -43.09 -17.47
C MET A 449 -29.89 -44.43 -17.36
N LEU A 450 -30.61 -45.55 -17.46
CA LEU A 450 -30.01 -46.89 -17.48
C LEU A 450 -29.19 -47.12 -18.78
N PHE A 451 -29.66 -46.59 -19.90
CA PHE A 451 -28.96 -46.70 -21.18
C PHE A 451 -27.63 -45.91 -21.21
N ILE A 452 -27.62 -44.70 -20.64
CA ILE A 452 -26.40 -43.87 -20.53
C ILE A 452 -25.40 -44.50 -19.56
N GLY A 453 -25.87 -45.06 -18.43
CA GLY A 453 -25.03 -45.80 -17.50
C GLY A 453 -24.36 -47.03 -18.14
N GLY A 454 -25.09 -47.76 -18.98
CA GLY A 454 -24.57 -48.91 -19.74
C GLY A 454 -23.45 -48.53 -20.72
N LEU A 455 -23.61 -47.43 -21.47
CA LEU A 455 -22.59 -46.95 -22.40
C LEU A 455 -21.29 -46.53 -21.71
N LEU A 456 -21.39 -45.88 -20.54
CA LEU A 456 -20.23 -45.50 -19.73
C LEU A 456 -19.50 -46.73 -19.20
N LEU A 457 -20.22 -47.77 -18.76
CA LEU A 457 -19.63 -49.01 -18.27
C LEU A 457 -18.87 -49.76 -19.38
N VAL A 458 -19.43 -49.83 -20.59
CA VAL A 458 -18.78 -50.46 -21.75
C VAL A 458 -17.52 -49.69 -22.16
N SER A 459 -17.55 -48.37 -22.14
CA SER A 459 -16.36 -47.54 -22.41
C SER A 459 -15.26 -47.74 -21.38
N LEU A 460 -15.63 -47.84 -20.09
CA LEU A 460 -14.68 -48.02 -18.99
C LEU A 460 -14.03 -49.41 -19.03
N LEU A 461 -14.81 -50.46 -19.34
CA LEU A 461 -14.29 -51.82 -19.54
C LEU A 461 -13.42 -51.94 -20.80
N GLY A 462 -13.80 -51.27 -21.90
CA GLY A 462 -13.00 -51.23 -23.11
C GLY A 462 -11.64 -50.56 -22.90
N ASN A 463 -11.61 -49.43 -22.18
CA ASN A 463 -10.36 -48.74 -21.84
C ASN A 463 -9.49 -49.55 -20.87
N LEU A 464 -10.10 -50.26 -19.91
CA LEU A 464 -9.37 -51.14 -18.99
C LEU A 464 -8.74 -52.33 -19.73
N LEU A 465 -9.47 -52.94 -20.68
CA LEU A 465 -8.96 -54.03 -21.51
C LEU A 465 -7.84 -53.57 -22.45
N PHE A 466 -7.97 -52.36 -23.03
CA PHE A 466 -6.91 -51.75 -23.85
C PHE A 466 -5.64 -51.47 -23.03
N PHE A 467 -5.78 -51.08 -21.77
CA PHE A 467 -4.66 -50.84 -20.86
C PHE A 467 -3.96 -52.15 -20.45
N LEU A 468 -4.73 -53.22 -20.23
CA LEU A 468 -4.22 -54.55 -19.89
C LEU A 468 -3.57 -55.28 -21.07
N LEU A 469 -3.88 -54.92 -22.32
CA LEU A 469 -3.26 -55.48 -23.52
C LEU A 469 -1.99 -54.73 -23.98
N ARG A 470 -1.64 -53.61 -23.33
CA ARG A 470 -0.48 -52.76 -23.67
C ARG A 470 0.70 -52.93 -22.71
N HIS A 471 0.54 -53.75 -21.68
CA HIS A 471 1.59 -54.29 -20.81
C HIS A 471 1.59 -55.81 -20.90
#